data_AF-A0A2G9QBZ9-F1
#
_entry.id   AF-A0A2G9QBZ9-F1
#
_cell.length_a   1.000
_cell.length_b   1.000
_cell.length_c   1.000
_cell.angle_alpha   90.00
_cell.angle_beta   90.00
_cell.angle_gamma   90.00
#
_symmetry.space_group_name_H-M   'P 1'
#
loop_
_entity.id
_entity.type
_entity.pdbx_description
1 polymer ?
#
loop_
_entity_poly.entity_id
_entity_poly.type
_entity_poly.pdbx_seq_one_letter_code
_entity_poly.pdbx_strand_id
1 'polypeptide(L)' 'MSFIEMVEMVDILKRANYDGKHGPYPNPNVRKAKIMDKVVRSLLRNFGVR' A
#
# COMPACT_ATOMS: atom_id res chain seq x y z
N MET A 1 9.65 6.98 -10.89
CA MET A 1 9.75 6.00 -9.80
C MET A 1 11.19 5.56 -9.63
N SER A 2 11.77 5.80 -8.47
CA SER A 2 13.09 5.32 -8.05
C SER A 2 12.99 3.92 -7.45
N PHE A 3 14.11 3.21 -7.36
CA PHE A 3 14.20 1.89 -6.70
C PHE A 3 13.71 1.94 -5.25
N ILE A 4 13.99 3.04 -4.55
CA ILE A 4 13.61 3.23 -3.14
C ILE A 4 12.09 3.34 -2.98
N GLU A 5 11.42 4.10 -3.86
CA GLU A 5 9.95 4.21 -3.87
C GLU A 5 9.28 2.86 -4.11
N MET A 6 9.84 2.05 -5.00
CA MET A 6 9.32 0.70 -5.30
C MET A 6 9.47 -0.26 -4.11
N VAL A 7 10.60 -0.19 -3.39
CA VAL A 7 10.82 -0.98 -2.19
C VAL A 7 9.81 -0.60 -1.09
N GLU A 8 9.55 0.70 -0.91
CA GLU A 8 8.56 1.16 0.08
C GLU A 8 7.13 0.74 -0.28
N MET A 9 6.75 0.80 -1.57
CA MET A 9 5.45 0.28 -2.01
C MET A 9 5.28 -1.21 -1.67
N VAL A 10 6.31 -2.03 -1.96
CA VAL A 10 6.27 -3.48 -1.74
C VAL A 10 6.24 -3.80 -0.25
N ASP A 11 6.93 -3.03 0.58
CA ASP A 11 6.88 -3.19 2.04
C ASP A 11 5.47 -2.91 2.58
N ILE A 12 4.84 -1.81 2.15
CA ILE A 12 3.45 -1.47 2.53
C ILE A 12 2.47 -2.56 2.09
N LEU A 13 2.64 -3.08 0.87
CA LEU A 13 1.79 -4.16 0.35
C LEU A 13 1.95 -5.44 1.17
N LYS A 14 3.19 -5.82 1.51
CA LYS A 14 3.46 -6.97 2.39
C LYS A 14 2.84 -6.78 3.75
N ARG A 15 3.06 -5.62 4.38
CA ARG A 15 2.56 -5.31 5.72
C ARG A 15 1.03 -5.31 5.77
N ALA A 16 0.36 -4.76 4.76
CA ALA A 16 -1.11 -4.78 4.67
C ALA A 16 -1.69 -6.18 4.43
N ASN A 17 -0.92 -7.10 3.85
CA ASN A 17 -1.34 -8.49 3.61
C ASN A 17 -1.01 -9.41 4.79
N TYR A 18 0.05 -9.11 5.55
CA TYR A 18 0.51 -9.94 6.68
C TYR A 18 -0.15 -9.60 8.01
N ASP A 19 -0.69 -8.39 8.18
CA ASP A 19 -1.16 -7.91 9.50
C ASP A 19 -2.30 -8.76 10.09
N GLY A 20 -3.00 -9.61 9.31
CA GLY A 20 -4.03 -10.55 9.79
C GLY A 20 -5.27 -9.92 10.46
N LYS A 21 -5.20 -8.61 10.79
CA LYS A 21 -6.23 -7.79 11.43
C LYS A 21 -7.44 -7.55 10.56
N HIS A 22 -7.34 -7.81 9.27
CA HIS A 22 -8.45 -7.71 8.34
C HIS A 22 -8.86 -9.13 7.95
N GLY A 23 -9.99 -9.58 8.50
CA GLY A 23 -10.70 -10.75 7.97
C GLY A 23 -10.95 -10.60 6.46
N PRO A 24 -11.30 -11.68 5.75
CA PRO A 24 -11.46 -11.65 4.30
C PRO A 24 -12.39 -10.50 3.91
N TYR A 25 -11.81 -9.49 3.24
CA TYR A 25 -12.60 -8.37 2.75
C TYR A 25 -13.67 -8.92 1.80
N PRO A 26 -14.95 -8.55 1.96
CA PRO A 26 -16.03 -9.08 1.14
C PRO A 26 -15.85 -8.80 -0.35
N ASN A 27 -15.13 -7.72 -0.68
CA ASN A 27 -14.82 -7.35 -2.05
C ASN A 27 -13.29 -7.17 -2.23
N PRO A 28 -12.63 -8.04 -3.00
CA PRO A 28 -11.21 -7.94 -3.32
C PRO A 28 -10.80 -6.58 -3.92
N ASN A 29 -11.70 -5.96 -4.70
CA ASN A 29 -11.43 -4.66 -5.33
C ASN A 29 -11.36 -3.52 -4.31
N VAL A 30 -12.19 -3.57 -3.26
CA VAL A 30 -12.16 -2.57 -2.17
C VAL A 30 -10.88 -2.68 -1.36
N ARG A 31 -10.39 -3.92 -1.14
CA ARG A 31 -9.09 -4.14 -0.48
C ARG A 31 -7.95 -3.56 -1.31
N LYS A 32 -7.92 -3.85 -2.61
CA LYS A 32 -6.89 -3.33 -3.52
C LYS A 32 -6.89 -1.80 -3.53
N ALA A 33 -8.05 -1.16 -3.60
CA ALA A 33 -8.17 0.29 -3.56
C ALA A 33 -7.64 0.90 -2.25
N LYS A 34 -8.00 0.33 -1.08
CA LYS A 34 -7.51 0.82 0.22
C LYS A 34 -5.99 0.68 0.39
N ILE A 35 -5.41 -0.40 -0.14
CA ILE A 35 -3.96 -0.60 -0.11
C ILE A 35 -3.26 0.39 -1.03
N MET A 36 -3.77 0.58 -2.25
CA MET A 36 -3.24 1.57 -3.19
C MET A 36 -3.30 2.99 -2.61
N ASP A 37 -4.37 3.33 -1.90
CA ASP A 37 -4.54 4.63 -1.25
C ASP A 37 -3.54 4.85 -0.09
N LYS A 38 -3.17 3.78 0.64
CA LYS A 38 -2.05 3.84 1.61
C LYS A 38 -0.70 4.02 0.92
N VAL A 39 -0.45 3.30 -0.16
CA VAL A 39 0.79 3.38 -0.94
C VAL A 39 0.99 4.79 -1.49
N VAL A 40 -0.03 5.35 -2.16
CA VAL A 40 -0.01 6.71 -2.72
C VAL A 40 0.22 7.75 -1.63
N ARG A 41 -0.44 7.64 -0.48
CA ARG A 41 -0.21 8.56 0.64
C ARG A 41 1.18 8.48 1.24
N SER A 42 1.79 7.30 1.31
CA SER A 42 3.17 7.15 1.80
C SER A 42 4.15 7.80 0.84
N LEU A 43 3.98 7.57 -0.46
CA LEU A 43 4.84 8.13 -1.50
C LEU A 43 4.76 9.65 -1.57
N LEU A 44 3.54 10.19 -1.47
CA LEU A 44 3.34 11.63 -1.41
C LEU A 44 4.02 12.26 -0.19
N ARG A 45 3.98 11.58 0.97
CA ARG A 45 4.55 12.09 2.23
C ARG A 45 6.08 11.95 2.31
N ASN A 46 6.63 10.82 1.87
CA ASN A 46 8.04 10.49 2.03
C ASN A 46 8.90 10.87 0.84
N PHE A 47 8.33 10.88 -0.38
CA PHE A 47 9.07 11.12 -1.62
C PHE A 47 8.51 12.29 -2.45
N GLY A 48 7.40 12.91 -2.03
CA GLY A 48 6.81 14.04 -2.75
C GLY A 48 6.26 13.67 -4.13
N VAL A 49 5.91 12.40 -4.34
CA VAL A 49 5.35 11.91 -5.60
C VAL A 49 4.02 12.60 -5.88
N ARG A 50 3.92 13.26 -7.04
CA ARG A 50 2.75 14.00 -7.49
C ARG A 50 2.21 13.42 -8.79
#